data_AF-A0A4R4QDP8-F1
#
_entry.id   AF-A0A4R4QDP8-F1
#
_cell.length_a   1.000
_cell.length_b   1.000
_cell.length_c   1.000
_cell.angle_alpha   90.00
_cell.angle_beta   90.00
_cell.angle_gamma   90.00
#
_symmetry.space_group_name_H-M   'P 1'
#
loop_
_entity.id
_entity.type
_entity.pdbx_description
1 polymer ?
#
loop_
_entity_poly.entity_id
_entity_poly.type
_entity_poly.pdbx_seq_one_letter_code
_entity_poly.pdbx_strand_id
1 'polypeptide(L)'
;MTDPTPVRCPVIADPTAGLADPADFDPLLARLAASAPIDDSEVYPRGTVRADGRLDLCKQGVGPAQSARIVAAAVESPLVRHLLLGTNALGEAGARAVADALRPGHRLHTLYLGCNLIDATGVTALADRLAADDQLRALWLKRNPVGDDGVRKLADALRANTTLRTLDLVNVGMTVRGLTTLAAALAERPVPVQRLFLGGNGFGPDAVPALGTLIHTAGLRELYLAANHLGDDGVTALAALADGVPMTLGLGGNGVTPAGVATLAHHLAAWEALDLARPPSERALGARGNVVGDAGAEALADALPGARLRRLDVRRTEIGGRGARRLVAAIEGHPTLRYLGINGGVPRKQRRRAAALLAEQPAPPPHEDIQAIASVYR
;
A
#
# COMPACT_ATOMS: atom_id res chain seq x y z
N MET A 1 -3.73 12.32 24.32
CA MET A 1 -3.50 11.10 23.52
C MET A 1 -4.76 10.89 22.72
N THR A 2 -4.71 11.00 21.40
CA THR A 2 -5.83 10.60 20.53
C THR A 2 -5.85 9.08 20.48
N ASP A 3 -7.00 8.48 20.75
CA ASP A 3 -7.18 7.04 20.61
C ASP A 3 -6.78 6.59 19.20
N PRO A 4 -6.19 5.39 19.04
CA PRO A 4 -5.81 4.88 17.73
C PRO A 4 -7.02 4.79 16.80
N THR A 5 -6.81 5.08 15.51
CA THR A 5 -7.86 4.90 14.51
C THR A 5 -8.35 3.45 14.53
N PRO A 6 -9.66 3.18 14.71
CA PRO A 6 -10.17 1.83 14.78
C PRO A 6 -9.78 1.01 13.54
N VAL A 7 -9.30 -0.21 13.78
CA VAL A 7 -9.01 -1.15 12.69
C VAL A 7 -10.33 -1.62 12.09
N ARG A 8 -10.53 -1.35 10.80
CA ARG A 8 -11.72 -1.78 10.07
C ARG A 8 -11.39 -3.03 9.30
N CYS A 9 -11.91 -4.19 9.66
CA CYS A 9 -11.80 -5.43 8.86
C CYS A 9 -13.15 -6.17 8.93
N PRO A 10 -13.75 -6.62 7.80
CA PRO A 10 -15.08 -7.23 7.84
C PRO A 10 -15.10 -8.52 8.66
N VAL A 11 -13.95 -9.19 8.74
CA VAL A 11 -13.75 -10.42 9.53
C VAL A 11 -13.84 -10.16 11.05
N ILE A 12 -13.68 -8.92 11.54
CA ILE A 12 -13.77 -8.61 12.98
C ILE A 12 -15.18 -8.89 13.52
N ALA A 13 -16.22 -8.65 12.72
CA ALA A 13 -17.59 -8.78 13.18
C ALA A 13 -18.03 -10.25 13.34
N ASP A 14 -17.53 -11.13 12.48
CA ASP A 14 -17.78 -12.57 12.55
C ASP A 14 -16.57 -13.35 11.99
N PRO A 15 -15.61 -13.74 12.85
CA PRO A 15 -14.40 -14.45 12.42
C PRO A 15 -14.66 -15.88 11.93
N THR A 16 -15.82 -16.46 12.27
CA THR A 16 -16.17 -17.85 11.97
C THR A 16 -17.10 -18.00 10.79
N ALA A 17 -17.82 -16.94 10.40
CA ALA A 17 -18.67 -16.94 9.22
C ALA A 17 -17.87 -17.19 7.95
N GLY A 18 -18.33 -18.17 7.18
CA GLY A 18 -17.81 -18.44 5.84
C GLY A 18 -16.46 -19.15 5.81
N LEU A 19 -16.05 -19.80 6.92
CA LEU A 19 -14.96 -20.78 6.87
C LEU A 19 -15.38 -21.95 5.95
N ALA A 20 -14.46 -22.35 5.08
CA ALA A 20 -14.69 -23.41 4.10
C ALA A 20 -14.49 -24.80 4.72
N ASP A 21 -15.08 -25.81 4.09
CA ASP A 21 -14.75 -27.19 4.40
C ASP A 21 -13.28 -27.45 4.03
N PRO A 22 -12.45 -28.04 4.91
CA PRO A 22 -11.09 -28.45 4.61
C PRO A 22 -10.92 -29.19 3.27
N ALA A 23 -11.89 -30.04 2.90
CA ALA A 23 -11.83 -30.83 1.67
C ALA A 23 -11.94 -29.97 0.39
N ASP A 24 -12.53 -28.76 0.49
CA ASP A 24 -12.65 -27.85 -0.66
C ASP A 24 -11.28 -27.39 -1.19
N PHE A 25 -10.23 -27.46 -0.36
CA PHE A 25 -8.86 -27.10 -0.75
C PHE A 25 -8.07 -28.26 -1.37
N ASP A 26 -8.55 -29.50 -1.27
CA ASP A 26 -7.80 -30.69 -1.68
C ASP A 26 -7.37 -30.66 -3.16
N PRO A 27 -8.23 -30.27 -4.12
CA PRO A 27 -7.83 -30.18 -5.53
C PRO A 27 -6.69 -29.19 -5.77
N LEU A 28 -6.74 -28.03 -5.10
CA LEU A 28 -5.69 -27.02 -5.19
C LEU A 28 -4.39 -27.55 -4.59
N LEU A 29 -4.45 -28.19 -3.42
CA LEU A 29 -3.26 -28.70 -2.74
C LEU A 29 -2.59 -29.82 -3.55
N ALA A 30 -3.38 -30.69 -4.20
CA ALA A 30 -2.85 -31.66 -5.15
C ALA A 30 -2.15 -30.98 -6.34
N ARG A 31 -2.70 -29.86 -6.85
CA ARG A 31 -2.06 -29.09 -7.92
C ARG A 31 -0.71 -28.50 -7.50
N LEU A 32 -0.63 -27.94 -6.29
CA LEU A 32 0.57 -27.29 -5.79
C LEU A 32 1.75 -28.25 -5.63
N ALA A 33 1.49 -29.54 -5.44
CA ALA A 33 2.51 -30.59 -5.41
C ALA A 33 3.09 -30.93 -6.80
N ALA A 34 2.40 -30.56 -7.88
CA ALA A 34 2.88 -30.80 -9.24
C ALA A 34 3.82 -29.67 -9.72
N SER A 35 4.78 -30.02 -10.59
CA SER A 35 5.76 -29.07 -11.14
C SER A 35 5.43 -28.57 -12.55
N ALA A 36 4.33 -29.06 -13.15
CA ALA A 36 3.91 -28.62 -14.48
C ALA A 36 3.61 -27.11 -14.49
N PRO A 37 4.08 -26.34 -15.48
CA PRO A 37 3.86 -24.91 -15.57
C PRO A 37 2.37 -24.57 -15.74
N ILE A 38 2.03 -23.31 -15.50
CA ILE A 38 0.67 -22.76 -15.67
C ILE A 38 0.72 -21.78 -16.84
N ASP A 39 -0.23 -21.88 -17.77
CA ASP A 39 -0.24 -21.01 -18.96
C ASP A 39 -0.71 -19.58 -18.65
N ASP A 40 -1.90 -19.43 -18.06
CA ASP A 40 -2.45 -18.13 -17.64
C ASP A 40 -2.98 -18.18 -16.19
N SER A 41 -4.07 -18.92 -15.99
CA SER A 41 -4.62 -19.16 -14.65
C SER A 41 -5.39 -20.47 -14.56
N GLU A 42 -5.31 -21.11 -13.39
CA GLU A 42 -6.07 -22.29 -13.03
C GLU A 42 -6.94 -21.98 -11.80
N VAL A 43 -8.25 -22.17 -11.91
CA VAL A 43 -9.23 -21.87 -10.87
C VAL A 43 -9.70 -23.17 -10.22
N TYR A 44 -9.71 -23.17 -8.89
CA TYR A 44 -10.10 -24.32 -8.06
C TYR A 44 -11.37 -23.98 -7.26
N PRO A 45 -12.02 -24.97 -6.59
CA PRO A 45 -13.15 -24.67 -5.70
C PRO A 45 -12.81 -23.59 -4.68
N ARG A 46 -11.56 -23.58 -4.21
CA ARG A 46 -10.98 -22.51 -3.39
C ARG A 46 -9.68 -22.02 -4.00
N GLY A 47 -9.66 -20.76 -4.41
CA GLY A 47 -8.47 -20.06 -4.85
C GLY A 47 -8.09 -20.25 -6.32
N THR A 48 -7.03 -19.56 -6.72
CA THR A 48 -6.56 -19.50 -8.10
C THR A 48 -5.04 -19.47 -8.11
N VAL A 49 -4.41 -20.27 -8.97
CA VAL A 49 -2.97 -20.20 -9.24
C VAL A 49 -2.76 -19.57 -10.62
N ARG A 50 -1.78 -18.68 -10.74
CA ARG A 50 -1.48 -17.92 -11.96
C ARG A 50 -0.09 -18.23 -12.48
N ALA A 51 0.12 -18.03 -13.78
CA ALA A 51 1.39 -18.24 -14.47
C ALA A 51 2.54 -17.37 -13.91
N ASP A 52 2.23 -16.22 -13.32
CA ASP A 52 3.21 -15.36 -12.64
C ASP A 52 3.56 -15.79 -11.20
N GLY A 53 3.09 -16.96 -10.79
CA GLY A 53 3.35 -17.55 -9.48
C GLY A 53 2.53 -16.96 -8.33
N ARG A 54 1.44 -16.26 -8.63
CA ARG A 54 0.45 -15.88 -7.62
C ARG A 54 -0.45 -17.06 -7.27
N LEU A 55 -0.55 -17.34 -5.98
CA LEU A 55 -1.60 -18.14 -5.37
C LEU A 55 -2.56 -17.18 -4.65
N ASP A 56 -3.73 -16.94 -5.27
CA ASP A 56 -4.79 -16.10 -4.71
C ASP A 56 -5.80 -16.94 -3.95
N LEU A 57 -5.77 -16.81 -2.62
CA LEU A 57 -6.67 -17.42 -1.67
C LEU A 57 -7.41 -16.35 -0.86
N CYS A 58 -7.53 -15.12 -1.37
CA CYS A 58 -8.26 -14.08 -0.65
C CYS A 58 -9.76 -14.41 -0.56
N LYS A 59 -10.36 -14.20 0.63
CA LYS A 59 -11.79 -14.43 0.90
C LYS A 59 -12.23 -15.87 0.60
N GLN A 60 -11.36 -16.85 0.83
CA GLN A 60 -11.63 -18.27 0.58
C GLN A 60 -12.01 -19.06 1.84
N GLY A 61 -12.13 -18.41 3.00
CA GLY A 61 -12.55 -19.07 4.23
C GLY A 61 -11.48 -20.01 4.79
N VAL A 62 -10.20 -19.69 4.62
CA VAL A 62 -9.07 -20.55 5.06
C VAL A 62 -9.09 -20.81 6.56
N GLY A 63 -9.27 -19.75 7.37
CA GLY A 63 -9.28 -19.85 8.83
C GLY A 63 -7.96 -20.35 9.44
N PRO A 64 -7.89 -20.44 10.78
CA PRO A 64 -6.70 -20.92 11.47
C PRO A 64 -6.44 -22.40 11.19
N ALA A 65 -7.48 -23.23 11.06
CA ALA A 65 -7.36 -24.68 10.96
C ALA A 65 -6.64 -25.16 9.69
N GLN A 66 -6.90 -24.53 8.53
CA GLN A 66 -6.29 -24.94 7.25
C GLN A 66 -5.02 -24.15 6.92
N SER A 67 -4.76 -23.05 7.62
CA SER A 67 -3.64 -22.15 7.35
C SER A 67 -2.30 -22.88 7.26
N ALA A 68 -1.99 -23.76 8.22
CA ALA A 68 -0.74 -24.52 8.25
C ALA A 68 -0.57 -25.41 7.02
N ARG A 69 -1.61 -26.18 6.67
CA ARG A 69 -1.61 -27.09 5.52
C ARG A 69 -1.42 -26.34 4.20
N ILE A 70 -2.13 -25.23 4.03
CA ILE A 70 -2.08 -24.40 2.82
C ILE A 70 -0.72 -23.72 2.68
N VAL A 71 -0.21 -23.10 3.76
CA VAL A 71 1.05 -22.36 3.67
C VAL A 71 2.22 -23.31 3.46
N ALA A 72 2.23 -24.48 4.11
CA ALA A 72 3.23 -25.51 3.86
C ALA A 72 3.25 -25.93 2.39
N ALA A 73 2.09 -26.24 1.80
CA ALA A 73 2.00 -26.59 0.39
C ALA A 73 2.44 -25.45 -0.54
N ALA A 74 2.09 -24.20 -0.21
CA ALA A 74 2.48 -23.04 -1.00
C ALA A 74 4.00 -22.78 -0.98
N VAL A 75 4.64 -22.95 0.18
CA VAL A 75 6.09 -22.75 0.34
C VAL A 75 6.89 -23.79 -0.43
N GLU A 76 6.46 -25.05 -0.41
CA GLU A 76 7.13 -26.16 -1.10
C GLU A 76 6.84 -26.17 -2.62
N SER A 77 5.78 -25.49 -3.07
CA SER A 77 5.38 -25.53 -4.47
C SER A 77 6.39 -24.81 -5.38
N PRO A 78 6.81 -25.44 -6.49
CA PRO A 78 7.64 -24.78 -7.49
C PRO A 78 6.88 -23.69 -8.28
N LEU A 79 5.55 -23.61 -8.10
CA LEU A 79 4.69 -22.70 -8.83
C LEU A 79 4.50 -21.36 -8.11
N VAL A 80 4.68 -21.31 -6.79
CA VAL A 80 4.25 -20.15 -5.99
C VAL A 80 5.43 -19.27 -5.62
N ARG A 81 5.26 -17.96 -5.85
CA ARG A 81 6.16 -16.87 -5.44
C ARG A 81 5.44 -15.78 -4.66
N HIS A 82 4.13 -15.68 -4.83
CA HIS A 82 3.30 -14.65 -4.20
C HIS A 82 2.09 -15.34 -3.56
N LEU A 83 2.03 -15.32 -2.23
CA LEU A 83 0.96 -15.95 -1.46
C LEU A 83 -0.01 -14.89 -0.94
N LEU A 84 -1.26 -14.94 -1.41
CA LEU A 84 -2.30 -13.98 -1.09
C LEU A 84 -3.39 -14.63 -0.24
N LEU A 85 -3.39 -14.33 1.06
CA LEU A 85 -4.28 -14.93 2.06
C LEU A 85 -5.18 -13.88 2.73
N GLY A 86 -5.56 -12.81 2.03
CA GLY A 86 -6.34 -11.72 2.64
C GLY A 86 -7.78 -12.10 3.00
N THR A 87 -8.31 -11.54 4.10
CA THR A 87 -9.72 -11.71 4.50
C THR A 87 -10.09 -13.18 4.73
N ASN A 88 -9.32 -13.87 5.59
CA ASN A 88 -9.45 -15.30 5.86
C ASN A 88 -9.49 -15.69 7.34
N ALA A 89 -9.60 -14.72 8.26
CA ALA A 89 -9.69 -14.99 9.70
C ALA A 89 -8.55 -15.84 10.27
N LEU A 90 -7.32 -15.68 9.77
CA LEU A 90 -6.18 -16.50 10.20
C LEU A 90 -5.88 -16.39 11.70
N GLY A 91 -6.05 -15.19 12.27
CA GLY A 91 -5.71 -14.90 13.66
C GLY A 91 -4.25 -15.11 14.00
N GLU A 92 -3.95 -15.21 15.29
CA GLU A 92 -2.62 -15.55 15.80
C GLU A 92 -2.12 -16.89 15.28
N ALA A 93 -2.96 -17.94 15.38
CA ALA A 93 -2.58 -19.30 15.00
C ALA A 93 -2.17 -19.40 13.53
N GLY A 94 -2.89 -18.74 12.62
CA GLY A 94 -2.52 -18.73 11.21
C GLY A 94 -1.31 -17.86 10.91
N ALA A 95 -1.08 -16.75 11.63
CA ALA A 95 0.15 -15.98 11.52
C ALA A 95 1.38 -16.80 11.97
N ARG A 96 1.23 -17.57 13.05
CA ARG A 96 2.26 -18.50 13.53
C ARG A 96 2.53 -19.62 12.52
N ALA A 97 1.48 -20.21 11.95
CA ALA A 97 1.61 -21.22 10.91
C ALA A 97 2.36 -20.70 9.68
N VAL A 98 2.12 -19.44 9.30
CA VAL A 98 2.90 -18.79 8.24
C VAL A 98 4.37 -18.66 8.63
N ALA A 99 4.65 -18.13 9.83
CA ALA A 99 6.03 -17.97 10.32
C ALA A 99 6.80 -19.31 10.36
N ASP A 100 6.18 -20.38 10.86
CA ASP A 100 6.80 -21.69 10.99
C ASP A 100 7.09 -22.37 9.63
N ALA A 101 6.27 -22.05 8.62
CA ALA A 101 6.40 -22.59 7.27
C ALA A 101 7.47 -21.87 6.42
N LEU A 102 7.79 -20.59 6.69
CA LEU A 102 8.84 -19.84 5.98
C LEU A 102 10.25 -20.31 6.37
N ARG A 103 10.60 -21.54 5.99
CA ARG A 103 11.92 -22.13 6.23
C ARG A 103 12.97 -21.49 5.32
N PRO A 104 14.26 -21.43 5.73
CA PRO A 104 15.33 -20.90 4.89
C PRO A 104 15.33 -21.53 3.49
N GLY A 105 15.48 -20.70 2.45
CA GLY A 105 15.46 -21.15 1.06
C GLY A 105 14.06 -21.33 0.44
N HIS A 106 12.99 -20.91 1.12
CA HIS A 106 11.65 -20.85 0.52
C HIS A 106 11.60 -19.95 -0.73
N ARG A 107 10.53 -20.04 -1.52
CA ARG A 107 10.45 -19.33 -2.82
C ARG A 107 9.49 -18.13 -2.83
N LEU A 108 8.87 -17.84 -1.69
CA LEU A 108 7.95 -16.71 -1.55
C LEU A 108 8.69 -15.36 -1.50
N HIS A 109 8.33 -14.46 -2.41
CA HIS A 109 8.79 -13.07 -2.45
C HIS A 109 7.73 -12.10 -1.92
N THR A 110 6.45 -12.45 -2.01
CA THR A 110 5.35 -11.60 -1.52
C THR A 110 4.40 -12.40 -0.65
N LEU A 111 4.05 -11.81 0.48
CA LEU A 111 3.09 -12.34 1.42
C LEU A 111 2.02 -11.29 1.72
N TYR A 112 0.78 -11.59 1.33
CA TYR A 112 -0.36 -10.71 1.55
C TYR A 112 -1.30 -11.29 2.61
N LEU A 113 -1.31 -10.68 3.80
CA LEU A 113 -2.07 -11.11 4.97
C LEU A 113 -3.10 -10.07 5.41
N GLY A 114 -3.55 -9.20 4.51
CA GLY A 114 -4.47 -8.12 4.86
C GLY A 114 -5.80 -8.61 5.43
N CYS A 115 -6.28 -7.99 6.51
CA CYS A 115 -7.57 -8.24 7.15
C CYS A 115 -7.75 -9.70 7.61
N ASN A 116 -6.91 -10.14 8.54
CA ASN A 116 -6.88 -11.52 9.04
C ASN A 116 -6.97 -11.64 10.56
N LEU A 117 -7.26 -10.55 11.28
CA LEU A 117 -7.25 -10.52 12.74
C LEU A 117 -5.89 -10.87 13.35
N ILE A 118 -4.80 -10.55 12.65
CA ILE A 118 -3.45 -10.73 13.16
C ILE A 118 -3.17 -9.59 14.14
N ASP A 119 -3.10 -9.90 15.42
CA ASP A 119 -2.80 -8.93 16.47
C ASP A 119 -1.29 -8.82 16.74
N ALA A 120 -0.94 -8.12 17.83
CA ALA A 120 0.44 -7.97 18.27
C ALA A 120 1.13 -9.31 18.56
N THR A 121 0.41 -10.34 19.03
CA THR A 121 0.99 -11.67 19.28
C THR A 121 1.25 -12.39 17.97
N GLY A 122 0.26 -12.43 17.08
CA GLY A 122 0.39 -13.07 15.77
C GLY A 122 1.49 -12.44 14.91
N VAL A 123 1.60 -11.11 14.90
CA VAL A 123 2.64 -10.41 14.15
C VAL A 123 4.04 -10.57 14.77
N THR A 124 4.14 -10.86 16.06
CA THR A 124 5.43 -11.17 16.70
C THR A 124 6.05 -12.42 16.09
N ALA A 125 5.27 -13.47 15.88
CA ALA A 125 5.77 -14.69 15.23
C ALA A 125 6.29 -14.41 13.80
N LEU A 126 5.58 -13.58 13.05
CA LEU A 126 6.02 -13.14 11.71
C LEU A 126 7.31 -12.31 11.79
N ALA A 127 7.42 -11.40 12.75
CA ALA A 127 8.60 -10.56 12.95
C ALA A 127 9.84 -11.39 13.30
N ASP A 128 9.71 -12.34 14.24
CA ASP A 128 10.80 -13.22 14.65
C ASP A 128 11.35 -14.02 13.45
N ARG A 129 10.45 -14.50 12.58
CA ARG A 129 10.85 -15.17 11.33
C ARG A 129 11.51 -14.21 10.34
N LEU A 130 10.92 -13.03 10.14
CA LEU A 130 11.38 -12.03 9.18
C LEU A 130 12.81 -11.56 9.45
N ALA A 131 13.21 -11.48 10.72
CA ALA A 131 14.54 -11.03 11.13
C ALA A 131 15.69 -11.83 10.48
N ALA A 132 15.46 -13.12 10.22
CA ALA A 132 16.43 -14.03 9.60
C ALA A 132 15.96 -14.54 8.22
N ASP A 133 14.97 -13.87 7.62
CA ASP A 133 14.45 -14.19 6.30
C ASP A 133 15.28 -13.50 5.21
N ASP A 134 15.63 -14.23 4.15
CA ASP A 134 16.44 -13.73 3.04
C ASP A 134 15.74 -13.81 1.67
N GLN A 135 14.44 -14.08 1.63
CA GLN A 135 13.68 -14.28 0.40
C GLN A 135 12.54 -13.29 0.24
N LEU A 136 11.85 -12.94 1.33
CA LEU A 136 10.66 -12.10 1.30
C LEU A 136 11.02 -10.64 0.98
N ARG A 137 10.38 -10.10 -0.05
CA ARG A 137 10.56 -8.72 -0.54
C ARG A 137 9.39 -7.81 -0.19
N ALA A 138 8.19 -8.38 -0.03
CA ALA A 138 6.99 -7.63 0.24
C ALA A 138 6.07 -8.30 1.27
N LEU A 139 5.73 -7.55 2.32
CA LEU A 139 4.83 -7.97 3.39
C LEU A 139 3.66 -6.99 3.50
N TRP A 140 2.44 -7.51 3.38
CA TRP A 140 1.23 -6.69 3.45
C TRP A 140 0.34 -7.09 4.61
N LEU A 141 0.19 -6.18 5.59
CA LEU A 141 -0.51 -6.43 6.85
C LEU A 141 -1.76 -5.56 7.02
N LYS A 142 -2.20 -4.85 5.97
CA LYS A 142 -3.31 -3.89 6.07
C LYS A 142 -4.51 -4.42 6.86
N ARG A 143 -5.13 -3.56 7.68
CA ARG A 143 -6.39 -3.85 8.39
C ARG A 143 -6.28 -5.02 9.38
N ASN A 144 -5.12 -5.18 10.02
CA ASN A 144 -4.89 -6.12 11.12
C ASN A 144 -4.63 -5.34 12.41
N PRO A 145 -5.12 -5.78 13.59
CA PRO A 145 -4.94 -5.10 14.87
C PRO A 145 -3.52 -5.24 15.45
N VAL A 146 -2.49 -4.89 14.66
CA VAL A 146 -1.07 -4.99 15.03
C VAL A 146 -0.72 -4.07 16.21
N GLY A 147 -1.24 -2.84 16.20
CA GLY A 147 -0.95 -1.82 17.22
C GLY A 147 0.52 -1.41 17.31
N ASP A 148 0.83 -0.50 18.23
CA ASP A 148 2.21 -0.02 18.44
C ASP A 148 3.17 -1.15 18.86
N ASP A 149 2.72 -2.07 19.72
CA ASP A 149 3.56 -3.15 20.23
C ASP A 149 3.94 -4.15 19.12
N GLY A 150 3.00 -4.51 18.26
CA GLY A 150 3.29 -5.33 17.09
C GLY A 150 4.20 -4.61 16.10
N VAL A 151 4.01 -3.29 15.90
CA VAL A 151 4.91 -2.50 15.05
C VAL A 151 6.32 -2.44 15.63
N ARG A 152 6.48 -2.31 16.95
CA ARG A 152 7.79 -2.36 17.59
C ARG A 152 8.50 -3.68 17.30
N LYS A 153 7.79 -4.82 17.36
CA LYS A 153 8.34 -6.13 17.01
C LYS A 153 8.78 -6.21 15.55
N LEU A 154 7.96 -5.71 14.63
CA LEU A 154 8.36 -5.57 13.22
C LEU A 154 9.59 -4.68 13.06
N ALA A 155 9.64 -3.54 13.76
CA ALA A 155 10.76 -2.61 13.72
C ALA A 155 12.07 -3.29 14.18
N ASP A 156 12.03 -4.05 15.28
CA ASP A 156 13.18 -4.81 15.78
C ASP A 156 13.68 -5.82 14.74
N ALA A 157 12.78 -6.57 14.11
CA ALA A 157 13.13 -7.51 13.04
C ALA A 157 13.73 -6.81 11.79
N LEU A 158 13.17 -5.66 11.42
CA LEU A 158 13.57 -4.90 10.25
C LEU A 158 14.96 -4.28 10.36
N ARG A 159 15.54 -4.16 11.56
CA ARG A 159 16.96 -3.77 11.73
C ARG A 159 17.91 -4.82 11.15
N ALA A 160 17.58 -6.10 11.31
CA ALA A 160 18.38 -7.21 10.81
C ALA A 160 18.01 -7.60 9.36
N ASN A 161 16.72 -7.53 9.03
CA ASN A 161 16.25 -7.89 7.69
C ASN A 161 16.67 -6.86 6.64
N THR A 162 17.36 -7.31 5.59
CA THR A 162 17.86 -6.46 4.49
C THR A 162 17.16 -6.73 3.16
N THR A 163 16.25 -7.71 3.11
CA THR A 163 15.60 -8.18 1.87
C THR A 163 14.26 -7.50 1.63
N LEU A 164 13.51 -7.16 2.68
CA LEU A 164 12.20 -6.53 2.57
C LEU A 164 12.30 -5.13 1.97
N ARG A 165 11.60 -4.91 0.84
CA ARG A 165 11.52 -3.63 0.12
C ARG A 165 10.15 -2.97 0.23
N THR A 166 9.13 -3.74 0.56
CA THR A 166 7.73 -3.28 0.65
C THR A 166 7.13 -3.65 1.98
N LEU A 167 6.53 -2.67 2.64
CA LEU A 167 5.77 -2.91 3.85
C LEU A 167 4.45 -2.14 3.80
N ASP A 168 3.34 -2.84 3.99
CA ASP A 168 2.02 -2.23 4.17
C ASP A 168 1.55 -2.40 5.61
N LEU A 169 1.35 -1.26 6.27
CA LEU A 169 0.80 -1.08 7.61
C LEU A 169 -0.42 -0.15 7.56
N VAL A 170 -1.25 -0.26 6.53
CA VAL A 170 -2.46 0.54 6.36
C VAL A 170 -3.50 0.13 7.40
N ASN A 171 -3.99 1.08 8.19
CA ASN A 171 -5.03 0.90 9.21
C ASN A 171 -4.74 -0.29 10.13
N VAL A 172 -3.56 -0.28 10.76
CA VAL A 172 -3.13 -1.35 11.67
C VAL A 172 -3.26 -0.97 13.15
N GLY A 173 -3.89 0.18 13.44
CA GLY A 173 -4.05 0.70 14.81
C GLY A 173 -2.76 1.27 15.39
N MET A 174 -1.79 1.61 14.55
CA MET A 174 -0.54 2.26 14.96
C MET A 174 -0.77 3.74 15.25
N THR A 175 -0.19 4.23 16.34
CA THR A 175 -0.12 5.66 16.69
C THR A 175 1.21 6.28 16.25
N VAL A 176 1.40 7.58 16.48
CA VAL A 176 2.68 8.25 16.22
C VAL A 176 3.84 7.60 16.99
N ARG A 177 3.57 6.99 18.16
CA ARG A 177 4.60 6.25 18.93
C ARG A 177 5.13 5.04 18.15
N GLY A 178 4.24 4.23 17.59
CA GLY A 178 4.64 3.10 16.74
C GLY A 178 5.35 3.58 15.47
N LEU A 179 4.87 4.67 14.86
CA LEU A 179 5.49 5.25 13.66
C LEU A 179 6.92 5.73 13.94
N THR A 180 7.14 6.43 15.05
CA THR A 180 8.48 6.88 15.46
C THR A 180 9.42 5.70 15.70
N THR A 181 8.92 4.64 16.34
CA THR A 181 9.69 3.41 16.57
C THR A 181 10.10 2.74 15.25
N LEU A 182 9.15 2.63 14.31
CA LEU A 182 9.41 2.11 12.98
C LEU A 182 10.42 2.98 12.22
N ALA A 183 10.25 4.30 12.23
CA ALA A 183 11.13 5.23 11.54
C ALA A 183 12.57 5.15 12.03
N ALA A 184 12.78 5.07 13.34
CA ALA A 184 14.11 4.88 13.93
C ALA A 184 14.76 3.57 13.47
N ALA A 185 14.04 2.45 13.52
CA ALA A 185 14.58 1.17 13.07
C ALA A 185 14.90 1.16 11.57
N LEU A 186 14.05 1.77 10.73
CA LEU A 186 14.30 1.85 9.30
C LEU A 186 15.50 2.76 8.96
N ALA A 187 15.77 3.77 9.78
CA ALA A 187 16.94 4.64 9.64
C ALA A 187 18.26 3.93 9.95
N GLU A 188 18.24 2.85 10.75
CA GLU A 188 19.42 2.05 11.08
C GLU A 188 19.74 0.99 10.01
N ARG A 189 18.84 0.77 9.03
CA ARG A 189 19.00 -0.28 8.03
C ARG A 189 20.10 0.06 7.03
N PRO A 190 20.98 -0.90 6.69
CA PRO A 190 21.95 -0.69 5.61
C PRO A 190 21.28 -0.67 4.23
N VAL A 191 20.08 -1.26 4.13
CA VAL A 191 19.35 -1.43 2.89
C VAL A 191 17.93 -0.86 3.07
N PRO A 192 17.63 0.31 2.45
CA PRO A 192 16.33 0.96 2.59
C PRO A 192 15.15 0.09 2.19
N VAL A 193 14.07 0.20 2.97
CA VAL A 193 12.72 -0.09 2.47
C VAL A 193 12.41 0.95 1.40
N GLN A 194 11.85 0.51 0.27
CA GLN A 194 11.60 1.39 -0.88
C GLN A 194 10.16 1.92 -0.88
N ARG A 195 9.21 1.08 -0.44
CA ARG A 195 7.77 1.34 -0.49
C ARG A 195 7.11 1.09 0.86
N LEU A 196 6.52 2.13 1.43
CA LEU A 196 5.86 2.07 2.73
C LEU A 196 4.44 2.63 2.66
N PHE A 197 3.46 1.80 3.02
CA PHE A 197 2.05 2.17 3.07
C PHE A 197 1.60 2.35 4.52
N LEU A 198 1.19 3.57 4.86
CA LEU A 198 0.87 4.03 6.22
C LEU A 198 -0.53 4.66 6.32
N GLY A 199 -1.35 4.49 5.28
CA GLY A 199 -2.67 5.08 5.23
C GLY A 199 -3.61 4.62 6.35
N GLY A 200 -4.59 5.45 6.73
CA GLY A 200 -5.67 5.01 7.61
C GLY A 200 -5.28 4.75 9.07
N ASN A 201 -4.17 5.31 9.54
CA ASN A 201 -3.75 5.21 10.94
C ASN A 201 -4.11 6.47 11.76
N GLY A 202 -4.55 7.54 11.10
CA GLY A 202 -5.01 8.77 11.74
C GLY A 202 -3.88 9.77 12.02
N PHE A 203 -2.79 9.69 11.27
CA PHE A 203 -1.64 10.58 11.44
C PHE A 203 -2.00 12.03 11.12
N GLY A 204 -1.71 12.94 12.07
CA GLY A 204 -1.82 14.38 11.89
C GLY A 204 -0.45 15.03 11.68
N PRO A 205 -0.38 16.38 11.74
CA PRO A 205 0.88 17.13 11.66
C PRO A 205 1.94 16.68 12.68
N ASP A 206 1.54 16.13 13.82
CA ASP A 206 2.40 15.58 14.86
C ASP A 206 3.24 14.37 14.40
N ALA A 207 2.82 13.68 13.34
CA ALA A 207 3.56 12.56 12.75
C ALA A 207 4.72 13.02 11.84
N VAL A 208 4.74 14.27 11.40
CA VAL A 208 5.70 14.78 10.39
C VAL A 208 7.17 14.55 10.77
N PRO A 209 7.63 14.73 12.03
CA PRO A 209 9.02 14.44 12.39
C PRO A 209 9.43 12.98 12.12
N ALA A 210 8.55 12.02 12.40
CA ALA A 210 8.81 10.61 12.12
C ALA A 210 8.78 10.33 10.61
N LEU A 211 7.87 10.97 9.86
CA LEU A 211 7.83 10.88 8.40
C LEU A 211 9.09 11.48 7.75
N GLY A 212 9.61 12.58 8.28
CA GLY A 212 10.88 13.18 7.84
C GLY A 212 12.07 12.24 8.03
N THR A 213 12.10 11.52 9.16
CA THR A 213 13.12 10.49 9.43
C THR A 213 13.09 9.38 8.37
N LEU A 214 11.90 8.96 7.95
CA LEU A 214 11.75 7.96 6.88
C LEU A 214 12.33 8.45 5.54
N ILE A 215 12.10 9.72 5.21
CA ILE A 215 12.54 10.31 3.93
C ILE A 215 14.06 10.54 3.91
N HIS A 216 14.60 11.24 4.92
CA HIS A 216 15.99 11.68 4.89
C HIS A 216 16.97 10.63 5.41
N THR A 217 16.64 9.95 6.50
CA THR A 217 17.57 9.05 7.18
C THR A 217 17.41 7.62 6.70
N ALA A 218 16.17 7.12 6.64
CA ALA A 218 15.89 5.77 6.14
C ALA A 218 15.94 5.66 4.61
N GLY A 219 15.99 6.78 3.89
CA GLY A 219 16.13 6.82 2.43
C GLY A 219 14.90 6.33 1.65
N LEU A 220 13.72 6.35 2.26
CA LEU A 220 12.46 5.93 1.64
C LEU A 220 12.11 6.83 0.44
N ARG A 221 11.62 6.22 -0.65
CA ARG A 221 11.28 6.94 -1.90
C ARG A 221 9.82 6.88 -2.28
N GLU A 222 9.08 5.89 -1.80
CA GLU A 222 7.64 5.80 -2.03
C GLU A 222 6.89 5.69 -0.71
N LEU A 223 6.10 6.73 -0.41
CA LEU A 223 5.40 6.89 0.86
C LEU A 223 3.92 7.15 0.61
N TYR A 224 3.09 6.22 1.06
CA TYR A 224 1.63 6.25 0.84
C TYR A 224 0.90 6.48 2.16
N LEU A 225 0.37 7.69 2.35
CA LEU A 225 -0.25 8.22 3.56
C LEU A 225 -1.76 8.49 3.38
N ALA A 226 -2.41 7.80 2.46
CA ALA A 226 -3.81 8.05 2.15
C ALA A 226 -4.74 7.84 3.35
N ALA A 227 -5.84 8.59 3.45
CA ALA A 227 -6.83 8.47 4.52
C ALA A 227 -6.25 8.72 5.93
N ASN A 228 -5.37 9.73 6.08
CA ASN A 228 -4.89 10.23 7.37
C ASN A 228 -5.46 11.65 7.60
N HIS A 229 -4.87 12.44 8.50
CA HIS A 229 -5.37 13.74 8.94
C HIS A 229 -4.29 14.83 8.93
N LEU A 230 -3.36 14.76 7.97
CA LEU A 230 -2.23 15.70 7.90
C LEU A 230 -2.69 17.16 7.74
N GLY A 231 -3.77 17.41 6.98
CA GLY A 231 -4.22 18.76 6.65
C GLY A 231 -3.16 19.58 5.91
N ASP A 232 -3.42 20.87 5.72
CA ASP A 232 -2.51 21.77 5.00
C ASP A 232 -1.17 21.95 5.73
N ASP A 233 -1.19 22.09 7.05
CA ASP A 233 0.02 22.28 7.87
C ASP A 233 0.93 21.05 7.80
N GLY A 234 0.35 19.85 7.94
CA GLY A 234 1.10 18.60 7.91
C GLY A 234 1.69 18.32 6.53
N VAL A 235 0.94 18.54 5.44
CA VAL A 235 1.49 18.34 4.09
C VAL A 235 2.50 19.42 3.72
N THR A 236 2.34 20.65 4.20
CA THR A 236 3.32 21.73 4.02
C THR A 236 4.65 21.36 4.69
N ALA A 237 4.60 20.95 5.96
CA ALA A 237 5.81 20.56 6.70
C ALA A 237 6.46 19.30 6.10
N LEU A 238 5.66 18.31 5.69
CA LEU A 238 6.17 17.11 5.01
C LEU A 238 6.82 17.45 3.66
N ALA A 239 6.23 18.35 2.88
CA ALA A 239 6.75 18.74 1.57
C ALA A 239 8.11 19.45 1.68
N ALA A 240 8.28 20.30 2.69
CA ALA A 240 9.58 20.91 2.99
C ALA A 240 10.66 19.87 3.31
N LEU A 241 10.31 18.79 4.02
CA LEU A 241 11.21 17.66 4.29
C LEU A 241 11.39 16.73 3.07
N ALA A 242 10.54 16.83 2.05
CA ALA A 242 10.69 16.09 0.81
C ALA A 242 11.30 16.95 -0.31
N ASP A 243 11.78 18.15 0.01
CA ASP A 243 12.29 19.10 -0.98
C ASP A 243 13.60 18.59 -1.60
N GLY A 244 13.71 18.68 -2.92
CA GLY A 244 14.85 18.13 -3.66
C GLY A 244 14.99 16.60 -3.64
N VAL A 245 14.08 15.88 -2.96
CA VAL A 245 14.11 14.41 -2.85
C VAL A 245 13.19 13.80 -3.92
N PRO A 246 13.68 12.93 -4.81
CA PRO A 246 12.81 12.15 -5.70
C PRO A 246 11.87 11.26 -4.90
N MET A 247 10.57 11.59 -4.95
CA MET A 247 9.53 10.92 -4.17
C MET A 247 8.32 10.54 -5.02
N THR A 248 7.71 9.41 -4.66
CA THR A 248 6.31 9.09 -4.93
C THR A 248 5.52 9.29 -3.64
N LEU A 249 4.60 10.26 -3.64
CA LEU A 249 3.80 10.62 -2.47
C LEU A 249 2.32 10.36 -2.70
N GLY A 250 1.74 9.50 -1.86
CA GLY A 250 0.30 9.28 -1.77
C GLY A 250 -0.31 10.04 -0.61
N LEU A 251 -1.05 11.11 -0.87
CA LEU A 251 -1.65 12.02 0.11
C LEU A 251 -3.19 12.10 0.00
N GLY A 252 -3.82 11.19 -0.75
CA GLY A 252 -5.27 11.13 -0.92
C GLY A 252 -6.06 11.08 0.40
N GLY A 253 -7.06 11.95 0.58
CA GLY A 253 -7.93 11.94 1.76
C GLY A 253 -7.23 12.33 3.06
N ASN A 254 -6.48 13.43 3.04
CA ASN A 254 -5.79 14.01 4.21
C ASN A 254 -6.39 15.34 4.68
N GLY A 255 -7.51 15.79 4.09
CA GLY A 255 -8.09 17.11 4.35
C GLY A 255 -7.27 18.26 3.78
N VAL A 256 -6.51 18.02 2.70
CA VAL A 256 -5.72 19.04 2.02
C VAL A 256 -6.66 19.96 1.22
N THR A 257 -6.51 21.27 1.38
CA THR A 257 -7.29 22.31 0.70
C THR A 257 -6.50 22.91 -0.46
N PRO A 258 -7.07 23.85 -1.25
CA PRO A 258 -6.31 24.53 -2.31
C PRO A 258 -5.03 25.22 -1.80
N ALA A 259 -5.00 25.68 -0.55
CA ALA A 259 -3.81 26.30 0.05
C ALA A 259 -2.67 25.29 0.24
N GLY A 260 -2.94 24.12 0.82
CA GLY A 260 -1.94 23.06 0.94
C GLY A 260 -1.47 22.54 -0.43
N VAL A 261 -2.37 22.46 -1.42
CA VAL A 261 -2.00 22.10 -2.80
C VAL A 261 -1.04 23.11 -3.41
N ALA A 262 -1.27 24.41 -3.19
CA ALA A 262 -0.38 25.44 -3.69
C ALA A 262 1.03 25.30 -3.10
N THR A 263 1.16 24.96 -1.82
CA THR A 263 2.46 24.66 -1.21
C THR A 263 3.11 23.42 -1.84
N LEU A 264 2.36 22.33 -2.01
CA LEU A 264 2.86 21.11 -2.65
C LEU A 264 3.37 21.37 -4.07
N ALA A 265 2.74 22.29 -4.81
CA ALA A 265 3.09 22.63 -6.18
C ALA A 265 4.54 23.13 -6.32
N HIS A 266 5.09 23.79 -5.29
CA HIS A 266 6.47 24.30 -5.30
C HIS A 266 7.54 23.18 -5.34
N HIS A 267 7.19 21.94 -4.96
CA HIS A 267 8.14 20.84 -4.82
C HIS A 267 8.10 19.83 -5.98
N LEU A 268 7.20 20.01 -6.97
CA LEU A 268 6.97 19.04 -8.05
C LEU A 268 8.16 18.86 -9.01
N ALA A 269 9.14 19.77 -8.98
CA ALA A 269 10.36 19.66 -9.76
C ALA A 269 11.23 18.46 -9.34
N ALA A 270 11.14 18.04 -8.08
CA ALA A 270 11.89 16.89 -7.56
C ALA A 270 11.10 15.58 -7.63
N TRP A 271 9.77 15.64 -7.52
CA TRP A 271 8.94 14.44 -7.33
C TRP A 271 8.63 13.68 -8.61
N GLU A 272 8.42 12.37 -8.46
CA GLU A 272 8.05 11.47 -9.55
C GLU A 272 6.53 11.23 -9.61
N ALA A 273 5.86 11.24 -8.47
CA ALA A 273 4.42 11.05 -8.43
C ALA A 273 3.76 11.74 -7.24
N LEU A 274 2.57 12.28 -7.49
CA LEU A 274 1.70 12.85 -6.46
C LEU A 274 0.27 12.33 -6.64
N ASP A 275 -0.25 11.67 -5.62
CA ASP A 275 -1.64 11.21 -5.55
C ASP A 275 -2.39 11.94 -4.44
N LEU A 276 -3.30 12.84 -4.82
CA LEU A 276 -4.22 13.57 -3.95
C LEU A 276 -5.65 13.03 -4.05
N ALA A 277 -5.88 11.99 -4.85
CA ALA A 277 -7.20 11.51 -5.18
C ALA A 277 -7.95 10.95 -3.98
N ARG A 278 -9.28 10.96 -4.07
CA ARG A 278 -10.15 10.35 -3.07
C ARG A 278 -9.88 8.85 -2.94
N PRO A 279 -9.34 8.35 -1.81
CA PRO A 279 -9.09 6.93 -1.64
C PRO A 279 -10.40 6.17 -1.41
N PRO A 280 -10.53 4.90 -1.85
CA PRO A 280 -11.73 4.10 -1.61
C PRO A 280 -12.09 3.94 -0.12
N SER A 281 -11.08 3.97 0.75
CA SER A 281 -11.22 3.78 2.20
C SER A 281 -11.69 5.02 2.97
N GLU A 282 -11.75 6.20 2.33
CA GLU A 282 -12.03 7.48 2.99
C GLU A 282 -13.25 7.43 3.91
N ARG A 283 -14.42 7.01 3.39
CA ARG A 283 -15.67 6.95 4.17
C ARG A 283 -15.59 5.93 5.30
N ALA A 284 -15.00 4.75 5.05
CA ALA A 284 -14.94 3.67 6.03
C ALA A 284 -14.01 4.01 7.22
N LEU A 285 -13.00 4.84 6.97
CA LEU A 285 -12.01 5.28 7.95
C LEU A 285 -12.35 6.66 8.55
N GLY A 286 -13.43 7.31 8.11
CA GLY A 286 -13.77 8.66 8.57
C GLY A 286 -12.73 9.72 8.17
N ALA A 287 -11.95 9.46 7.12
CA ALA A 287 -10.93 10.39 6.65
C ALA A 287 -11.58 11.61 5.99
N ARG A 288 -10.91 12.76 6.07
CA ARG A 288 -11.36 13.99 5.42
C ARG A 288 -10.86 14.00 3.98
N GLY A 289 -11.77 14.15 3.02
CA GLY A 289 -11.40 14.23 1.61
C GLY A 289 -10.52 15.44 1.32
N ASN A 290 -9.67 15.33 0.29
CA ASN A 290 -8.92 16.47 -0.22
C ASN A 290 -9.82 17.32 -1.12
N VAL A 291 -9.72 18.64 -0.98
CA VAL A 291 -10.34 19.63 -1.84
C VAL A 291 -9.23 20.34 -2.60
N VAL A 292 -8.93 19.88 -3.81
CA VAL A 292 -7.98 20.58 -4.69
C VAL A 292 -8.64 21.82 -5.27
N GLY A 293 -9.92 21.71 -5.67
CA GLY A 293 -10.67 22.80 -6.26
C GLY A 293 -10.07 23.36 -7.55
N ASP A 294 -10.70 24.39 -8.12
CA ASP A 294 -10.16 25.06 -9.31
C ASP A 294 -8.87 25.83 -9.00
N ALA A 295 -8.74 26.42 -7.81
CA ALA A 295 -7.55 27.19 -7.39
C ALA A 295 -6.32 26.31 -7.18
N GLY A 296 -6.45 25.15 -6.51
CA GLY A 296 -5.33 24.22 -6.36
C GLY A 296 -4.96 23.57 -7.69
N ALA A 297 -5.95 23.30 -8.56
CA ALA A 297 -5.68 22.83 -9.91
C ALA A 297 -4.91 23.86 -10.76
N GLU A 298 -5.16 25.16 -10.57
CA GLU A 298 -4.39 26.23 -11.20
C GLU A 298 -2.96 26.28 -10.68
N ALA A 299 -2.74 26.20 -9.37
CA ALA A 299 -1.39 26.14 -8.80
C ALA A 299 -0.59 24.93 -9.30
N LEU A 300 -1.21 23.75 -9.38
CA LEU A 300 -0.59 22.57 -9.99
C LEU A 300 -0.28 22.80 -11.48
N ALA A 301 -1.21 23.40 -12.23
CA ALA A 301 -1.02 23.69 -13.65
C ALA A 301 0.14 24.65 -13.91
N ASP A 302 0.34 25.64 -13.05
CA ASP A 302 1.43 26.62 -13.17
C ASP A 302 2.80 26.01 -12.84
N ALA A 303 2.85 25.00 -11.96
CA ALA A 303 4.08 24.29 -11.60
C ALA A 303 4.44 23.15 -12.57
N LEU A 304 3.46 22.55 -13.26
CA LEU A 304 3.66 21.41 -14.15
C LEU A 304 4.76 21.60 -15.22
N PRO A 305 4.91 22.76 -15.89
CA PRO A 305 5.97 22.95 -16.87
C PRO A 305 7.40 22.70 -16.35
N GLY A 306 7.65 22.94 -15.05
CA GLY A 306 8.93 22.67 -14.39
C GLY A 306 8.98 21.34 -13.64
N ALA A 307 7.88 20.58 -13.62
CA ALA A 307 7.76 19.35 -12.86
C ALA A 307 8.43 18.15 -13.56
N ARG A 308 8.84 17.16 -12.76
CA ARG A 308 9.35 15.87 -13.26
C ARG A 308 8.39 14.71 -13.02
N LEU A 309 7.14 15.03 -12.70
CA LEU A 309 6.11 14.04 -12.43
C LEU A 309 5.92 13.10 -13.62
N ARG A 310 5.78 11.81 -13.31
CA ARG A 310 5.27 10.76 -14.19
C ARG A 310 3.78 10.52 -13.93
N ARG A 311 3.32 10.78 -12.70
CA ARG A 311 1.93 10.54 -12.28
C ARG A 311 1.40 11.70 -11.44
N LEU A 312 0.25 12.23 -11.83
CA LEU A 312 -0.57 13.14 -11.01
C LEU A 312 -1.98 12.58 -10.92
N ASP A 313 -2.47 12.29 -9.71
CA ASP A 313 -3.86 11.85 -9.49
C ASP A 313 -4.60 12.83 -8.59
N VAL A 314 -5.63 13.47 -9.14
CA VAL A 314 -6.50 14.45 -8.47
C VAL A 314 -7.96 14.10 -8.72
N ARG A 315 -8.26 12.80 -8.80
CA ARG A 315 -9.63 12.30 -9.01
C ARG A 315 -10.50 12.58 -7.79
N ARG A 316 -11.70 13.11 -8.04
CA ARG A 316 -12.73 13.39 -7.01
C ARG A 316 -12.22 14.32 -5.90
N THR A 317 -11.51 15.37 -6.28
CA THR A 317 -11.02 16.43 -5.38
C THR A 317 -11.64 17.79 -5.69
N GLU A 318 -12.90 17.78 -6.13
CA GLU A 318 -13.73 18.97 -6.41
C GLU A 318 -13.17 19.92 -7.49
N ILE A 319 -12.39 19.40 -8.43
CA ILE A 319 -11.93 20.19 -9.59
C ILE A 319 -13.09 20.44 -10.55
N GLY A 320 -13.35 21.71 -10.83
CA GLY A 320 -14.34 22.16 -11.78
C GLY A 320 -13.82 22.24 -13.22
N GLY A 321 -14.64 22.80 -14.11
CA GLY A 321 -14.30 22.93 -15.52
C GLY A 321 -13.18 23.94 -15.81
N ARG A 322 -12.92 24.91 -14.92
CA ARG A 322 -11.85 25.90 -15.08
C ARG A 322 -10.49 25.29 -14.74
N GLY A 323 -10.35 24.70 -13.56
CA GLY A 323 -9.12 24.05 -13.12
C GLY A 323 -8.76 22.87 -14.01
N ALA A 324 -9.75 22.05 -14.41
CA ALA A 324 -9.50 20.96 -15.35
C ALA A 324 -8.97 21.45 -16.70
N ARG A 325 -9.48 22.58 -17.23
CA ARG A 325 -8.94 23.16 -18.48
C ARG A 325 -7.50 23.59 -18.34
N ARG A 326 -7.13 24.22 -17.21
CA ARG A 326 -5.75 24.65 -16.92
C ARG A 326 -4.81 23.45 -16.83
N LEU A 327 -5.17 22.43 -16.05
CA LEU A 327 -4.39 21.19 -15.93
C LEU A 327 -4.20 20.51 -17.30
N VAL A 328 -5.26 20.34 -18.07
CA VAL A 328 -5.20 19.68 -19.38
C VAL A 328 -4.35 20.47 -20.38
N ALA A 329 -4.35 21.80 -20.30
CA ALA A 329 -3.47 22.63 -21.13
C ALA A 329 -2.01 22.51 -20.69
N ALA A 330 -1.73 22.47 -19.37
CA ALA A 330 -0.38 22.40 -18.83
C ALA A 330 0.35 21.07 -19.11
N ILE A 331 -0.37 19.99 -19.43
CA ILE A 331 0.23 18.70 -19.78
C ILE A 331 0.52 18.54 -21.28
N GLU A 332 0.09 19.47 -22.13
CA GLU A 332 0.32 19.40 -23.57
C GLU A 332 1.81 19.54 -23.86
N GLY A 333 2.41 18.49 -24.45
CA GLY A 333 3.86 18.43 -24.68
C GLY A 333 4.72 18.24 -23.42
N HIS A 334 4.12 17.92 -22.27
CA HIS A 334 4.87 17.71 -21.03
C HIS A 334 5.87 16.53 -21.18
N PRO A 335 7.14 16.67 -20.76
CA PRO A 335 8.20 15.72 -21.12
C PRO A 335 8.09 14.36 -20.43
N THR A 336 7.67 14.33 -19.16
CA THR A 336 7.71 13.12 -18.33
C THR A 336 6.35 12.55 -17.92
N LEU A 337 5.30 13.36 -17.86
CA LEU A 337 4.00 12.96 -17.33
C LEU A 337 3.35 11.88 -18.20
N ARG A 338 2.96 10.77 -17.58
CA ARG A 338 2.36 9.60 -18.24
C ARG A 338 0.93 9.32 -17.78
N TYR A 339 0.53 9.91 -16.65
CA TYR A 339 -0.80 9.73 -16.09
C TYR A 339 -1.31 11.02 -15.45
N LEU A 340 -2.50 11.44 -15.87
CA LEU A 340 -3.30 12.45 -15.20
C LEU A 340 -4.66 11.87 -14.81
N GLY A 341 -4.86 11.62 -13.52
CA GLY A 341 -6.14 11.22 -12.96
C GLY A 341 -7.02 12.44 -12.70
N ILE A 342 -8.01 12.69 -13.57
CA ILE A 342 -9.01 13.75 -13.39
C ILE A 342 -10.43 13.22 -13.62
N ASN A 343 -11.29 13.33 -12.59
CA ASN A 343 -12.73 13.05 -12.68
C ASN A 343 -13.47 13.69 -11.48
N GLY A 344 -14.80 13.51 -11.42
CA GLY A 344 -15.64 14.10 -10.37
C GLY A 344 -15.84 15.60 -10.56
N GLY A 345 -16.85 16.00 -11.33
CA GLY A 345 -17.09 17.40 -11.71
C GLY A 345 -16.37 17.85 -13.00
N VAL A 346 -15.34 17.12 -13.43
CA VAL A 346 -14.58 17.42 -14.65
C VAL A 346 -15.37 17.10 -15.94
N PRO A 347 -15.52 18.06 -16.89
CA PRO A 347 -16.22 17.83 -18.16
C PRO A 347 -15.64 16.67 -18.98
N ARG A 348 -16.51 15.86 -19.61
CA ARG A 348 -16.11 14.69 -20.42
C ARG A 348 -15.10 15.04 -21.52
N LYS A 349 -15.24 16.22 -22.15
CA LYS A 349 -14.32 16.73 -23.17
C LYS A 349 -12.88 16.85 -22.63
N GLN A 350 -12.72 17.36 -21.41
CA GLN A 350 -11.40 17.52 -20.79
C GLN A 350 -10.76 16.18 -20.43
N ARG A 351 -11.56 15.24 -19.88
CA ARG A 351 -11.06 13.87 -19.60
C ARG A 351 -10.57 13.16 -20.86
N ARG A 352 -11.32 13.27 -21.97
CA ARG A 352 -10.93 12.71 -23.27
C ARG A 352 -9.67 13.36 -23.82
N ARG A 353 -9.56 14.69 -23.72
CA ARG A 353 -8.37 15.42 -24.16
C ARG A 353 -7.13 15.00 -23.37
N ALA A 354 -7.21 14.92 -22.04
CA ALA A 354 -6.10 14.41 -21.22
C ALA A 354 -5.67 13.00 -21.63
N ALA A 355 -6.64 12.10 -21.81
CA ALA A 355 -6.34 10.73 -22.24
C ALA A 355 -5.67 10.69 -23.62
N ALA A 356 -6.10 11.53 -24.56
CA ALA A 356 -5.50 11.63 -25.89
C ALA A 356 -4.06 12.17 -25.84
N LEU A 357 -3.80 13.22 -25.05
CA LEU A 357 -2.47 13.80 -24.89
C LEU A 357 -1.44 12.83 -24.30
N LEU A 358 -1.89 11.89 -23.47
CA LEU A 358 -1.03 10.92 -22.79
C LEU A 358 -1.04 9.52 -23.46
N ALA A 359 -1.83 9.32 -24.52
CA ALA A 359 -2.02 8.00 -25.14
C ALA A 359 -0.73 7.42 -25.72
N GLU A 360 0.13 8.27 -26.28
CA GLU A 360 1.41 7.88 -26.88
C GLU A 360 2.50 7.61 -25.82
N GLN A 361 2.18 7.82 -24.54
CA GLN A 361 3.12 7.82 -23.43
C GLN A 361 2.56 7.01 -22.25
N PRO A 362 2.34 5.70 -22.40
CA PRO A 362 1.72 4.90 -21.35
C PRO A 362 2.53 4.94 -20.05
N ALA A 363 1.83 5.02 -18.92
CA ALA A 363 2.47 4.91 -17.62
C ALA A 363 3.15 3.55 -17.48
N PRO A 364 4.37 3.49 -16.93
CA PRO A 364 4.99 2.22 -16.62
C PRO A 364 4.05 1.45 -15.67
N PRO A 365 4.00 0.11 -15.79
CA PRO A 365 3.16 -0.66 -14.89
C PRO A 365 3.71 -0.51 -13.45
N PRO A 366 2.88 -0.70 -12.41
CA PRO A 366 3.33 -0.60 -11.02
C PRO A 366 4.51 -1.53 -10.73
N HIS A 367 5.27 -1.29 -9.65
CA HIS A 367 6.32 -2.23 -9.23
C HIS A 367 5.76 -3.66 -9.02
N GLU A 368 6.57 -4.71 -9.26
CA GLU A 368 6.13 -6.12 -9.18
C GLU A 368 5.43 -6.46 -7.86
N ASP A 369 5.96 -6.01 -6.73
CA ASP A 369 5.33 -6.18 -5.40
C ASP A 369 3.91 -5.60 -5.29
N ILE A 370 3.60 -4.53 -6.03
CA ILE A 370 2.25 -3.93 -6.09
C ILE A 370 1.39 -4.68 -7.12
N GLN A 371 1.98 -5.14 -8.24
CA GLN A 371 1.26 -5.95 -9.22
C GLN A 371 0.85 -7.32 -8.63
N ALA A 372 1.71 -7.89 -7.79
CA ALA A 372 1.50 -9.18 -7.14
C ALA A 372 0.18 -9.21 -6.35
N ILE A 373 -0.25 -8.07 -5.82
CA ILE A 373 -1.47 -7.92 -5.02
C ILE A 373 -2.59 -7.16 -5.75
N ALA A 374 -2.44 -6.89 -7.05
CA ALA A 374 -3.39 -6.12 -7.83
C ALA A 374 -4.78 -6.79 -7.99
N SER A 375 -4.88 -8.12 -7.87
CA SER A 375 -6.18 -8.82 -7.86
C SER A 375 -7.01 -8.47 -6.62
N VAL A 376 -6.36 -8.11 -5.51
CA VAL A 376 -7.02 -7.86 -4.23
C VAL A 376 -7.66 -6.48 -4.13
N TYR A 377 -7.22 -5.53 -4.95
CA TYR A 377 -7.74 -4.15 -4.99
C TYR A 377 -8.82 -3.93 -6.07
N ARG A 378 -9.36 -5.01 -6.66
CA ARG A 378 -10.47 -4.94 -7.63
C ARG A 378 -11.82 -4.72 -6.96
#